data_AF-A0A972HDW1-F1
#
_entry.id   AF-A0A972HDW1-F1
#
_cell.length_a   1.000
_cell.length_b   1.000
_cell.length_c   1.000
_cell.angle_alpha   90.00
_cell.angle_beta   90.00
_cell.angle_gamma   90.00
#
_symmetry.space_group_name_H-M   'P 1'
#
loop_
_entity.id
_entity.type
_entity.pdbx_description
1 polymer ?
#
loop_
_entity_poly.entity_id
_entity_poly.type
_entity_poly.pdbx_seq_one_letter_code
_entity_poly.pdbx_strand_id
1 'polypeptide(L)'
;MADEQCEHDIGTDRYAELVRFVLTEEGVRGDTEFALLFVDEPTMSDLNRSHMAADGPTDVLAFPIDDHIGATGRAPDNGRRRPPLREPLN
;
A
#
# COMPACT_ATOMS: atom_id res chain seq x y z
N MET A 1 -11.20 -2.04 -13.49
CA MET A 1 -11.25 -0.73 -12.82
C MET A 1 -12.68 -0.48 -12.40
N ALA A 2 -12.87 0.11 -11.23
CA ALA A 2 -14.16 0.57 -10.74
C ALA A 2 -14.03 2.07 -10.46
N ASP A 3 -15.03 2.84 -10.85
CA ASP A 3 -15.16 4.24 -10.48
C ASP A 3 -16.15 4.34 -9.32
N GLU A 4 -15.64 4.68 -8.13
CA GLU A 4 -16.41 4.74 -6.88
C GLU A 4 -16.69 6.18 -6.43
N GLN A 5 -16.24 7.17 -7.21
CA GLN A 5 -16.47 8.59 -6.95
C GLN A 5 -17.55 9.14 -7.87
N CYS A 6 -18.18 10.24 -7.45
CA CYS A 6 -19.31 10.81 -8.18
C CYS A 6 -19.17 12.32 -8.45
N GLU A 7 -18.07 12.94 -8.01
CA GLU A 7 -17.89 14.39 -8.11
C GLU A 7 -17.41 14.83 -9.49
N HIS A 8 -16.60 13.99 -10.16
CA HIS A 8 -15.99 14.29 -11.44
C HIS A 8 -16.18 13.11 -12.40
N ASP A 9 -16.46 13.42 -13.68
CA ASP A 9 -16.49 12.41 -14.74
C ASP A 9 -15.05 11.99 -15.06
N ILE A 10 -14.72 10.73 -14.75
CA ILE A 10 -13.39 10.18 -14.96
C ILE A 10 -13.48 9.18 -16.11
N GLY A 11 -12.73 9.46 -17.17
CA GLY A 11 -12.56 8.52 -18.30
C GLY A 11 -11.76 7.29 -17.87
N THR A 12 -12.38 6.36 -17.14
CA THR A 12 -11.72 5.19 -16.54
C THR A 12 -10.96 4.36 -17.58
N ASP A 13 -11.51 4.22 -18.79
CA ASP A 13 -10.87 3.51 -19.90
C ASP A 13 -9.53 4.13 -20.30
N ARG A 14 -9.47 5.46 -20.38
CA ARG A 14 -8.23 6.19 -20.72
C ARG A 14 -7.13 5.93 -19.69
N TYR A 15 -7.47 5.94 -18.41
CA TYR A 15 -6.50 5.66 -17.34
C TYR A 15 -6.12 4.18 -17.30
N ALA A 16 -7.05 3.28 -17.60
CA ALA A 16 -6.77 1.85 -17.74
C ALA A 16 -5.76 1.57 -18.87
N GLU A 17 -5.94 2.22 -20.02
CA GLU A 17 -5.00 2.12 -21.14
C GLU A 17 -3.62 2.70 -20.78
N LEU A 18 -3.57 3.86 -20.12
CA LEU A 18 -2.32 4.46 -19.68
C LEU A 18 -1.55 3.55 -18.72
N VAL A 19 -2.23 3.00 -17.71
CA VAL A 19 -1.61 2.09 -16.74
C VAL A 19 -1.06 0.85 -17.44
N ARG A 20 -1.84 0.22 -18.33
CA ARG A 20 -1.37 -0.95 -19.10
C ARG A 20 -0.15 -0.62 -19.96
N PHE A 21 -0.16 0.54 -20.61
CA PHE A 21 0.96 1.00 -21.42
C PHE A 21 2.23 1.16 -20.57
N VAL A 22 2.15 1.87 -19.45
CA VAL A 22 3.30 2.08 -18.55
C VAL A 22 3.83 0.76 -17.99
N LEU A 23 2.95 -0.13 -17.50
CA LEU A 23 3.37 -1.45 -17.00
C LEU A 23 4.08 -2.28 -18.08
N THR A 24 3.62 -2.17 -19.33
CA THR A 24 4.24 -2.88 -20.47
C THR A 24 5.63 -2.33 -20.78
N GLU A 25 5.78 -1.00 -20.85
CA GLU A 25 7.06 -0.34 -21.16
C GLU A 25 8.10 -0.52 -20.05
N GLU A 26 7.66 -0.54 -18.78
CA GLU A 26 8.53 -0.83 -17.63
C GLU A 26 8.88 -2.33 -17.52
N GLY A 27 8.36 -3.17 -18.41
CA GLY A 27 8.69 -4.59 -18.49
C GLY A 27 8.15 -5.42 -17.34
N VAL A 28 7.06 -4.98 -16.70
CA VAL A 28 6.36 -5.73 -15.66
C VAL A 28 5.73 -6.97 -16.30
N ARG A 29 6.01 -8.16 -15.73
CA ARG A 29 5.59 -9.46 -16.26
C ARG A 29 4.79 -10.23 -15.22
N GLY A 30 3.84 -11.03 -15.69
CA GLY A 30 2.98 -11.87 -14.85
C GLY A 30 1.66 -11.19 -14.47
N ASP A 31 0.92 -11.81 -13.56
CA ASP A 31 -0.34 -11.27 -13.05
C ASP A 31 -0.03 -10.16 -12.04
N THR A 32 -0.05 -8.91 -12.50
CA THR A 32 0.13 -7.72 -11.65
C THR A 32 -1.20 -7.02 -11.44
N GLU A 33 -1.48 -6.67 -10.19
CA GLU A 33 -2.62 -5.83 -9.83
C GLU A 33 -2.19 -4.38 -9.62
N PHE A 34 -2.97 -3.44 -10.14
CA PHE A 34 -2.76 -2.01 -9.97
C PHE A 34 -4.09 -1.33 -9.64
N ALA A 35 -4.10 -0.50 -8.60
CA ALA A 35 -5.23 0.30 -8.20
C ALA A 35 -4.91 1.79 -8.32
N LEU A 36 -5.81 2.54 -8.97
CA LEU A 36 -5.75 4.00 -9.05
C LEU A 36 -7.00 4.57 -8.40
N LEU A 37 -6.82 5.44 -7.41
CA LEU A 37 -7.91 6.13 -6.73
C LEU A 37 -7.69 7.63 -6.92
N PHE A 38 -8.73 8.35 -7.36
CA PHE A 38 -8.74 9.80 -7.28
C PHE A 38 -9.49 10.20 -6.01
N VAL A 39 -8.95 11.14 -5.25
CA VAL A 39 -9.50 11.57 -3.96
C VAL A 39 -9.46 13.10 -3.88
N ASP A 40 -10.26 13.66 -2.97
CA ASP A 40 -10.25 15.08 -2.70
C ASP A 40 -9.02 15.53 -1.87
N GLU A 41 -8.79 16.83 -1.80
CA GLU A 41 -7.66 17.41 -1.06
C GLU A 41 -7.66 17.09 0.45
N PRO A 42 -8.82 17.09 1.15
CA PRO A 42 -8.88 16.66 2.55
C PRO A 42 -8.42 15.21 2.74
N THR A 43 -8.93 14.28 1.93
CA THR A 43 -8.56 12.86 1.99
C THR A 43 -7.09 12.66 1.65
N MET A 44 -6.57 13.37 0.64
CA MET A 44 -5.15 13.33 0.28
C MET A 44 -4.26 13.84 1.42
N SER A 45 -4.67 14.91 2.11
CA SER A 45 -3.95 15.45 3.26
C SER A 45 -3.88 14.44 4.41
N ASP A 46 -4.98 13.74 4.67
CA ASP A 46 -5.04 12.72 5.72
C ASP A 46 -4.17 11.50 5.36
N LEU A 47 -4.16 11.06 4.11
CA LEU A 47 -3.29 9.97 3.63
C LEU A 47 -1.80 10.34 3.71
N ASN A 48 -1.45 11.57 3.34
CA ASN A 48 -0.07 12.06 3.39
C ASN A 48 0.43 12.09 4.84
N ARG A 49 -0.43 12.56 5.77
CA ARG A 49 -0.10 12.56 7.19
C ARG A 49 0.04 11.15 7.75
N SER A 50 -0.90 10.25 7.44
CA SER A 50 -0.92 8.90 8.02
C SER A 50 0.20 7.99 7.52
N HIS A 51 0.63 8.15 6.26
CA HIS A 51 1.60 7.23 5.64
C HIS A 51 2.98 7.86 5.38
N MET A 52 3.07 9.18 5.20
CA MET A 52 4.34 9.86 4.89
C MET A 52 4.82 10.78 6.03
N ALA A 53 4.02 10.95 7.09
CA ALA A 53 4.28 11.90 8.19
C ALA A 53 4.51 13.34 7.69
N ALA A 54 3.88 13.70 6.57
CA ALA A 54 3.93 15.03 5.98
C ALA A 54 2.56 15.73 6.07
N ASP A 55 2.57 17.05 6.22
CA ASP A 55 1.35 17.85 6.35
C ASP A 55 0.90 18.42 5.00
N GLY A 56 -0.42 18.45 4.79
CA GLY A 56 -1.07 19.00 3.60
C GLY A 56 -1.17 18.01 2.43
N PRO A 57 -1.91 18.38 1.37
CA PRO A 57 -2.11 17.51 0.21
C PRO A 57 -0.87 17.48 -0.68
N THR A 58 -0.77 16.43 -1.50
CA THR A 58 0.20 16.30 -2.59
C THR A 58 -0.53 15.87 -3.85
N ASP A 59 0.09 15.99 -5.02
CA ASP A 59 -0.54 15.60 -6.28
C ASP A 59 -0.71 14.09 -6.43
N VAL A 60 0.19 13.30 -5.83
CA VAL A 60 0.18 11.84 -5.94
C VAL A 60 0.84 11.17 -4.73
N LEU A 61 0.27 10.02 -4.33
CA LEU A 61 0.87 9.08 -3.38
C LEU A 61 0.90 7.69 -4.03
N ALA A 62 2.01 6.96 -3.85
CA ALA A 62 2.17 5.60 -4.32
C ALA A 62 2.43 4.66 -3.14
N PHE A 63 1.62 3.62 -3.03
CA PHE A 63 1.74 2.59 -2.00
C PHE A 63 2.16 1.27 -2.65
N PRO A 64 3.41 0.79 -2.41
CA PRO A 64 3.81 -0.51 -2.90
C PRO A 64 3.05 -1.61 -2.15
N ILE A 65 2.54 -2.60 -2.87
CA ILE A 65 2.06 -3.85 -2.28
C ILE A 65 3.26 -4.80 -2.31
N ASP A 66 4.04 -4.84 -1.22
CA ASP A 66 5.08 -5.85 -1.08
C ASP A 66 4.43 -7.25 -1.02
N ASP A 67 5.04 -8.26 -1.67
CA ASP A 67 4.73 -9.69 -1.47
C ASP A 67 5.03 -10.16 -0.02
N HIS A 68 5.58 -9.27 0.81
CA HIS A 68 5.80 -9.49 2.23
C HIS A 68 4.67 -8.87 3.05
N ILE A 69 3.68 -9.71 3.35
CA ILE A 69 2.99 -9.67 4.65
C ILE A 69 4.05 -9.97 5.74
N GLY A 70 4.94 -9.01 5.96
CA GLY A 70 6.01 -9.05 6.94
C GLY A 70 5.54 -8.43 8.24
N ALA A 71 4.89 -9.24 9.08
CA ALA A 71 4.90 -9.10 10.53
C ALA A 71 4.72 -7.68 11.14
N THR A 72 3.59 -7.01 10.87
CA THR A 72 3.04 -6.01 11.82
C THR A 72 1.58 -6.29 12.18
N GLY A 73 1.18 -7.57 12.13
CA GLY A 73 0.13 -8.08 12.98
C GLY A 73 0.78 -8.62 14.24
N ARG A 74 0.48 -8.04 15.41
CA ARG A 74 0.76 -8.67 16.70
C ARG A 74 0.26 -10.11 16.66
N ALA A 75 1.17 -11.07 16.50
CA ALA A 75 0.84 -12.47 16.70
C ALA A 75 0.32 -12.61 18.14
N PRO A 76 -0.83 -13.26 18.39
CA PRO A 76 -1.13 -13.68 19.74
C PRO A 76 0.06 -14.51 20.23
N ASP A 77 0.57 -14.16 21.41
CA ASP A 77 1.67 -14.86 22.06
C ASP A 77 1.25 -16.32 22.30
N ASN A 78 1.58 -17.18 21.36
CA ASN A 78 1.33 -18.60 21.43
C ASN A 78 2.44 -19.28 22.24
N GLY A 79 2.56 -18.90 23.52
CA GLY A 79 2.91 -19.78 24.62
C GLY A 79 4.19 -20.64 24.53
N ARG A 80 5.17 -20.31 23.68
CA ARG A 80 6.45 -21.04 23.69
C ARG A 80 7.32 -20.53 24.83
N ARG A 81 7.13 -21.14 26.00
CA ARG A 81 8.01 -21.03 27.17
C ARG A 81 9.46 -21.15 26.73
N ARG A 82 10.26 -20.09 26.91
CA ARG A 82 11.72 -20.17 26.83
C ARG A 82 12.19 -21.23 27.83
N PRO A 83 13.10 -22.16 27.45
CA PRO A 83 13.82 -22.96 28.44
C PRO A 83 14.62 -22.03 29.35
N PRO A 84 14.74 -22.34 30.67
CA PRO A 84 15.52 -21.50 31.57
C PRO A 84 17.00 -21.46 31.13
N LEU A 85 17.59 -20.27 31.17
CA LEU A 85 19.03 -20.08 30.98
C LEU A 85 19.76 -20.93 32.04
N ARG A 86 20.71 -21.76 31.61
CA ARG A 86 21.63 -22.42 32.54
C ARG A 86 22.57 -21.35 33.11
N GLU A 87 22.49 -21.16 34.42
CA GLU A 87 23.50 -20.40 35.16
C GLU A 87 24.85 -21.14 35.05
N PRO A 88 25.97 -20.43 34.85
CA PRO A 88 27.28 -21.07 34.88
C PRO A 88 27.60 -21.54 36.31
N LEU A 89 27.90 -22.84 36.46
CA LEU A 89 28.51 -23.38 37.67
C LEU A 89 29.96 -22.88 37.76
N ASN A 90 30.31 -22.34 38.94
CA ASN A 90 31.64 -22.06 39.52
C ASN A 90 32.87 -22.27 38.62
#